data_AF-A0A1F6UVL7-F1
#
_entry.id   AF-A0A1F6UVL7-F1
#
_cell.length_a   1.000
_cell.length_b   1.000
_cell.length_c   1.000
_cell.angle_alpha   90.00
_cell.angle_beta   90.00
_cell.angle_gamma   90.00
#
_symmetry.space_group_name_H-M   'P 1'
#
loop_
_entity.id
_entity.type
_entity.pdbx_description
1 polymer ?
#
loop_
_entity_poly.entity_id
_entity_poly.type
_entity_poly.pdbx_seq_one_letter_code
_entity_poly.pdbx_strand_id
1 'polypeptide(L)'
;MISEPIFEPTYLSLEYIFGKVLEILRAIYEFILSDLFYNMMLILSLLFLAVAFYTFRKYIKTRREELNKLNIAPKSLVSTNAVRNPRWARVEEHLVSPDPHRWQLAIIEADVILDEMTRKMGVPGENLGERLNSIERSDFFTLDLAWEGHKVRNQIAHEGSTFNLTRREAKRIIDLFREVFKEFNYI
;
A
#
# COMPACT_ATOMS: atom_id res chain seq x y z
N MET A 1 -31.63 -84.23 0.82
CA MET A 1 -31.32 -83.64 -0.51
C MET A 1 -31.60 -82.16 -0.40
N ILE A 2 -30.55 -81.34 -0.30
CA ILE A 2 -30.69 -79.89 -0.32
C ILE A 2 -30.72 -79.52 -1.81
N SER A 3 -31.84 -79.01 -2.27
CA SER A 3 -32.04 -78.52 -3.64
C SER A 3 -31.14 -77.32 -3.89
N GLU A 4 -30.32 -77.39 -4.94
CA GLU A 4 -29.51 -76.25 -5.38
C GLU A 4 -30.41 -75.07 -5.78
N PRO A 5 -29.99 -73.83 -5.48
CA PRO A 5 -30.77 -72.64 -5.82
C PRO A 5 -30.86 -72.46 -7.34
N ILE A 6 -32.08 -72.20 -7.83
CA ILE A 6 -32.44 -72.09 -9.26
C ILE A 6 -31.84 -70.84 -9.93
N PHE A 7 -31.28 -69.90 -9.15
CA PHE A 7 -30.72 -68.65 -9.67
C PHE A 7 -29.55 -68.16 -8.80
N GLU A 8 -28.34 -68.18 -9.34
CA GLU A 8 -27.22 -67.38 -8.83
C GLU A 8 -27.10 -66.12 -9.71
N PRO A 9 -27.53 -64.94 -9.24
CA PRO A 9 -27.48 -63.72 -10.04
C PRO A 9 -26.02 -63.27 -10.22
N THR A 10 -25.40 -63.72 -11.32
CA THR A 10 -23.99 -63.48 -11.66
C THR A 10 -23.63 -61.99 -11.79
N TYR A 11 -24.62 -61.13 -12.07
CA TYR A 11 -24.45 -59.69 -12.32
C TYR A 11 -24.94 -58.78 -11.18
N LEU A 12 -25.61 -59.33 -10.16
CA LEU A 12 -26.08 -58.59 -8.98
C LEU A 12 -25.37 -59.03 -7.69
N SER A 13 -24.32 -59.85 -7.82
CA SER A 13 -23.46 -60.20 -6.71
C SER A 13 -22.67 -58.97 -6.27
N LEU A 14 -22.49 -58.82 -4.95
CA LEU A 14 -21.69 -57.74 -4.36
C LEU A 14 -20.25 -57.75 -4.94
N GLU A 15 -19.74 -58.94 -5.22
CA GLU A 15 -18.43 -59.16 -5.83
C GLU A 15 -18.34 -58.61 -7.25
N TYR A 16 -19.37 -58.80 -8.09
CA TYR A 16 -19.41 -58.23 -9.44
C TYR A 16 -19.44 -56.69 -9.41
N ILE A 17 -20.26 -56.10 -8.53
CA ILE A 17 -20.36 -54.65 -8.36
C ILE A 17 -19.02 -54.09 -7.87
N PHE A 18 -18.40 -54.72 -6.87
CA PHE A 18 -17.11 -54.31 -6.34
C PHE A 18 -16.00 -54.43 -7.39
N GLY A 19 -15.99 -55.50 -8.20
CA GLY A 19 -15.09 -55.66 -9.32
C GLY A 19 -15.22 -54.53 -10.34
N LYS A 20 -16.45 -54.13 -10.70
CA LYS A 20 -16.69 -53.00 -11.61
C LYS A 20 -16.25 -51.66 -11.04
N VAL A 21 -16.43 -51.44 -9.73
CA VAL A 21 -15.90 -50.25 -9.07
C VAL A 21 -14.37 -50.22 -9.13
N LEU A 22 -13.70 -51.34 -8.86
CA LEU A 22 -12.24 -51.42 -8.95
C LEU A 22 -11.72 -51.22 -10.38
N GLU A 23 -12.40 -51.76 -11.39
CA GLU A 23 -12.08 -51.50 -12.80
C GLU A 23 -12.13 -50.00 -13.14
N ILE A 24 -13.18 -49.30 -12.70
CA ILE A 24 -13.32 -47.85 -12.91
C ILE A 24 -12.23 -47.08 -12.16
N LEU A 25 -11.97 -47.43 -10.90
CA LEU A 25 -10.92 -46.78 -10.10
C LEU A 25 -9.54 -46.98 -10.72
N ARG A 26 -9.26 -48.18 -11.23
CA ARG A 26 -8.03 -48.48 -11.94
C ARG A 26 -7.91 -47.69 -13.24
N ALA A 27 -8.99 -47.59 -14.01
CA ALA A 27 -9.01 -46.79 -15.24
C ALA A 27 -8.76 -45.30 -14.96
N ILE A 28 -9.34 -44.75 -13.88
CA ILE A 28 -9.07 -43.37 -13.45
C ILE A 28 -7.62 -43.21 -13.03
N TYR A 29 -7.08 -44.17 -12.27
CA TYR A 29 -5.68 -44.14 -11.83
C TYR A 29 -4.72 -44.18 -13.01
N GLU A 30 -4.91 -45.10 -13.96
CA GLU A 30 -4.09 -45.22 -15.17
C GLU A 30 -4.20 -43.95 -16.04
N PHE A 31 -5.39 -43.34 -16.12
CA PHE A 31 -5.58 -42.07 -16.81
C PHE A 31 -4.80 -40.92 -16.15
N ILE A 32 -4.85 -40.80 -14.82
CA ILE A 32 -4.12 -39.76 -14.08
C ILE A 32 -2.61 -39.94 -14.22
N LEU A 33 -2.12 -41.19 -14.24
CA LEU A 33 -0.69 -41.48 -14.44
C LEU A 33 -0.25 -41.39 -15.90
N SER A 34 -1.19 -41.24 -16.84
CA SER A 34 -0.85 -41.19 -18.26
C SER A 34 0.00 -39.97 -18.61
N ASP A 35 0.91 -40.14 -19.56
CA ASP A 35 1.74 -39.05 -20.08
C ASP A 35 0.88 -37.93 -20.66
N LEU A 36 -0.27 -38.26 -21.25
CA LEU A 36 -1.21 -37.26 -21.78
C LEU A 36 -1.71 -36.32 -20.68
N PHE A 37 -2.17 -36.89 -19.56
CA PHE A 37 -2.66 -36.09 -18.42
C PHE A 37 -1.54 -35.26 -17.79
N TYR A 38 -0.34 -35.85 -17.62
CA TYR A 38 0.83 -35.13 -17.11
C TYR A 38 1.20 -33.94 -18.02
N ASN A 39 1.26 -34.15 -19.33
CA ASN A 39 1.57 -33.09 -20.29
C ASN A 39 0.51 -31.97 -20.29
N MET A 40 -0.78 -32.30 -20.16
CA MET A 40 -1.84 -31.31 -20.01
C MET A 40 -1.65 -30.47 -18.74
N MET A 41 -1.32 -31.09 -17.60
CA MET A 41 -1.05 -30.38 -16.35
C MET A 41 0.20 -29.51 -16.42
N LEU A 42 1.24 -29.96 -17.13
CA LEU A 42 2.45 -29.20 -17.36
C LEU A 42 2.16 -27.94 -18.19
N ILE A 43 1.39 -28.06 -19.28
CA ILE A 43 0.96 -26.90 -20.09
C ILE A 43 0.12 -25.92 -19.25
N LEU A 44 -0.80 -26.44 -18.45
CA LEU A 44 -1.64 -25.62 -17.57
C LEU A 44 -0.81 -24.87 -16.53
N SER A 45 0.19 -25.53 -15.92
CA SER A 45 1.13 -24.92 -14.98
C SER A 45 1.93 -23.79 -15.62
N LEU A 46 2.45 -24.01 -16.84
CA LEU A 46 3.17 -22.97 -17.59
C LEU A 46 2.30 -21.76 -17.90
N LEU A 47 1.01 -21.99 -18.22
CA LEU A 47 0.05 -20.91 -18.44
C LEU A 47 -0.16 -20.07 -17.16
N PHE A 48 -0.36 -20.73 -16.02
CA PHE A 48 -0.47 -20.04 -14.73
C PHE A 48 0.79 -19.27 -14.37
N LEU A 49 1.97 -19.84 -14.61
CA LEU A 49 3.25 -19.15 -14.41
C LEU A 49 3.38 -17.93 -15.32
N ALA A 50 2.98 -18.02 -16.59
CA ALA A 50 3.00 -16.90 -17.52
C ALA A 50 2.06 -15.76 -17.07
N VAL A 51 0.85 -16.10 -16.61
CA VAL A 51 -0.10 -15.13 -16.06
C VAL A 51 0.44 -14.51 -14.78
N ALA A 52 0.97 -15.31 -13.84
CA ALA A 52 1.57 -14.82 -12.61
C ALA A 52 2.77 -13.91 -12.89
N PHE A 53 3.60 -14.26 -13.87
CA PHE A 53 4.72 -13.42 -14.29
C PHE A 53 4.22 -12.12 -14.92
N TYR A 54 3.21 -12.16 -15.79
CA TYR A 54 2.61 -10.97 -16.38
C TYR A 54 2.03 -10.04 -15.32
N THR A 55 1.23 -10.56 -14.39
CA THR A 55 0.63 -9.76 -13.30
C THR A 55 1.70 -9.25 -12.35
N PHE A 56 2.74 -10.03 -12.05
CA PHE A 56 3.88 -9.61 -11.25
C PHE A 56 4.69 -8.50 -11.93
N ARG A 57 4.98 -8.62 -13.23
CA ARG A 57 5.63 -7.57 -14.00
C ARG A 57 4.77 -6.30 -14.05
N LYS A 58 3.46 -6.43 -14.24
CA LYS A 58 2.52 -5.30 -14.22
C LYS A 58 2.48 -4.65 -12.84
N TYR A 59 2.42 -5.44 -11.78
CA TYR A 59 2.47 -4.98 -10.39
C TYR A 59 3.77 -4.23 -10.08
N ILE A 60 4.92 -4.79 -10.46
CA ILE A 60 6.22 -4.13 -10.31
C ILE A 60 6.28 -2.86 -11.16
N LYS A 61 5.77 -2.87 -12.39
CA LYS A 61 5.77 -1.68 -13.27
C LYS A 61 4.95 -0.55 -12.65
N THR A 62 3.72 -0.83 -12.20
CA THR A 62 2.87 0.16 -11.52
C THR A 62 3.51 0.63 -10.22
N ARG A 63 4.06 -0.26 -9.39
CA ARG A 63 4.79 0.12 -8.17
C ARG A 63 6.05 0.93 -8.46
N ARG A 64 6.77 0.62 -9.53
CA ARG A 64 7.97 1.34 -9.98
C ARG A 64 7.59 2.69 -10.56
N GLU A 65 6.46 2.83 -11.24
CA GLU A 65 5.93 4.13 -11.69
C GLU A 65 5.51 5.00 -10.50
N GLU A 66 4.86 4.44 -9.47
CA GLU A 66 4.58 5.17 -8.23
C GLU A 66 5.86 5.53 -7.47
N LEU A 67 6.81 4.59 -7.32
CA LEU A 67 8.10 4.87 -6.70
C LEU A 67 8.97 5.80 -7.53
N ASN A 68 8.85 5.81 -8.85
CA ASN A 68 9.51 6.77 -9.74
C ASN A 68 8.78 8.11 -9.74
N LYS A 69 7.47 8.20 -9.50
CA LYS A 69 6.83 9.49 -9.17
C LYS A 69 7.34 10.01 -7.82
N LEU A 70 7.68 9.12 -6.90
CA LEU A 70 8.27 9.45 -5.59
C LEU A 70 9.79 9.73 -5.65
N ASN A 71 10.53 9.13 -6.60
CA ASN A 71 12.00 9.25 -6.76
C ASN A 71 12.43 10.13 -7.94
N ILE A 72 11.54 10.40 -8.91
CA ILE A 72 11.64 11.38 -10.02
C ILE A 72 10.71 12.58 -9.72
N ALA A 73 10.50 12.87 -8.44
CA ALA A 73 10.29 14.24 -7.98
C ALA A 73 11.67 14.89 -7.67
N PRO A 74 12.69 14.63 -8.51
CA PRO A 74 13.30 15.76 -9.18
C PRO A 74 13.50 15.49 -10.68
N LYS A 75 13.22 16.54 -11.47
CA LYS A 75 13.44 16.70 -12.93
C LYS A 75 12.41 16.08 -13.88
N SER A 76 11.58 16.97 -14.41
CA SER A 76 10.82 16.88 -15.66
C SER A 76 9.61 15.94 -15.58
N LEU A 77 8.36 16.32 -15.78
CA LEU A 77 7.67 17.38 -16.54
C LEU A 77 6.31 17.54 -15.79
N VAL A 78 5.73 18.70 -15.51
CA VAL A 78 5.20 19.68 -16.46
C VAL A 78 4.96 20.98 -15.70
N SER A 79 5.44 22.05 -16.32
CA SER A 79 5.22 23.45 -16.01
C SER A 79 3.73 23.82 -16.11
N THR A 80 3.16 24.32 -15.02
CA THR A 80 2.30 25.51 -15.03
C THR A 80 2.44 26.20 -13.68
N ASN A 81 3.38 27.14 -13.54
CA ASN A 81 3.37 28.18 -12.49
C ASN A 81 3.02 27.75 -11.05
N ALA A 82 3.27 26.49 -10.66
CA ALA A 82 3.19 26.09 -9.27
C ALA A 82 4.41 26.71 -8.62
N VAL A 83 4.17 27.72 -7.78
CA VAL A 83 5.17 28.32 -6.92
C VAL A 83 5.72 27.19 -6.05
N ARG A 84 6.74 26.49 -6.54
CA ARG A 84 7.43 25.45 -5.77
C ARG A 84 8.01 26.19 -4.58
N ASN A 85 7.33 26.12 -3.45
CA ASN A 85 7.70 26.89 -2.28
C ASN A 85 9.17 26.55 -1.97
N PRO A 86 10.11 27.49 -2.12
CA PRO A 86 11.54 27.19 -1.96
C PRO A 86 11.85 26.71 -0.54
N ARG A 87 10.96 26.99 0.43
CA ARG A 87 11.06 26.48 1.80
C ARG A 87 10.69 25.00 1.89
N TRP A 88 9.73 24.50 1.10
CA TRP A 88 9.39 23.08 1.09
C TRP A 88 10.56 22.21 0.61
N ALA A 89 11.32 22.68 -0.39
CA ALA A 89 12.51 21.98 -0.83
C ALA A 89 13.55 21.79 0.30
N ARG A 90 13.66 22.76 1.23
CA ARG A 90 14.54 22.64 2.41
C ARG A 90 14.02 21.62 3.42
N VAL A 91 12.70 21.52 3.61
CA VAL A 91 12.07 20.48 4.44
C VAL A 91 12.45 19.09 3.91
N GLU A 92 12.35 18.89 2.59
CA GLU A 92 12.72 17.62 1.95
C GLU A 92 14.20 17.29 2.11
N GLU A 93 15.08 18.29 1.95
CA GLU A 93 16.53 18.13 2.17
C GLU A 93 16.84 17.68 3.61
N HIS A 94 16.22 18.31 4.60
CA HIS A 94 16.39 17.98 6.01
C HIS A 94 15.93 16.55 6.34
N LEU A 95 14.84 16.08 5.73
CA LEU A 95 14.30 14.73 5.96
C LEU A 95 15.19 13.60 5.40
N VAL A 96 15.92 13.86 4.32
CA VAL A 96 16.82 12.86 3.70
C VAL A 96 18.11 12.67 4.48
N SER A 97 18.47 13.64 5.33
CA SER A 97 19.64 13.60 6.21
C SER A 97 19.69 12.34 7.08
N PRO A 98 20.89 11.81 7.42
CA PRO A 98 21.05 10.78 8.45
C PRO A 98 20.97 11.32 9.89
N ASP A 99 21.02 12.65 10.08
CA ASP A 99 21.04 13.30 11.40
C ASP A 99 19.62 13.53 11.96
N PRO A 100 19.30 13.00 13.16
CA PRO A 100 18.01 13.20 13.83
C PRO A 100 17.62 14.67 14.07
N HIS A 101 18.59 15.56 14.32
CA HIS A 101 18.29 16.99 14.53
C HIS A 101 17.73 17.63 13.26
N ARG A 102 18.21 17.20 12.08
CA ARG A 102 17.66 17.67 10.81
C ARG A 102 16.21 17.22 10.63
N TRP A 103 15.83 16.05 11.12
CA TRP A 103 14.42 15.62 11.05
C TRP A 103 13.51 16.48 11.91
N GLN A 104 13.94 16.85 13.11
CA GLN A 104 13.21 17.80 13.95
C GLN A 104 13.08 19.16 13.25
N LEU A 105 14.17 19.66 12.65
CA LEU A 105 14.17 20.91 11.89
C LEU A 105 13.21 20.87 10.69
N ALA A 106 13.12 19.72 10.00
CA ALA A 106 12.16 19.53 8.90
C ALA A 106 10.71 19.74 9.38
N ILE A 107 10.35 19.19 10.53
CA ILE A 107 9.00 19.31 11.12
C ILE A 107 8.73 20.75 11.55
N ILE A 108 9.71 21.42 12.16
CA ILE A 108 9.60 22.82 12.56
C ILE A 108 9.40 23.73 11.35
N GLU A 109 10.21 23.59 10.29
CA GLU A 109 10.07 24.41 9.09
C GLU A 109 8.75 24.11 8.36
N ALA A 110 8.28 22.86 8.35
CA ALA A 110 6.96 22.52 7.80
C ALA A 110 5.83 23.24 8.56
N ASP A 111 5.87 23.25 9.89
CA ASP A 111 4.86 23.96 10.70
C ASP A 111 4.90 25.49 10.49
N VAL A 112 6.08 26.07 10.25
CA VAL A 112 6.20 27.49 9.86
C VAL A 112 5.52 27.77 8.52
N ILE A 113 5.63 26.85 7.55
CA ILE A 113 4.93 26.99 6.26
C ILE A 113 3.41 26.93 6.47
N LEU A 114 2.93 26.02 7.33
CA LEU A 114 1.51 25.91 7.69
C LEU A 114 1.00 27.20 8.36
N ASP A 115 1.80 27.78 9.25
CA ASP A 115 1.52 29.06 9.90
C ASP A 115 1.36 30.20 8.90
N GLU A 116 2.27 30.30 7.94
CA GLU A 116 2.20 31.31 6.88
C GLU A 116 1.01 31.08 5.94
N MET A 117 0.72 29.82 5.63
CA MET A 117 -0.42 29.45 4.79
C MET A 117 -1.75 29.88 5.41
N THR A 118 -1.97 29.53 6.67
CA THR A 118 -3.22 29.88 7.39
C THR A 118 -3.39 31.39 7.54
N ARG A 119 -2.29 32.14 7.75
CA ARG A 119 -2.33 33.62 7.73
C ARG A 119 -2.73 34.18 6.36
N LYS A 120 -2.17 33.63 5.28
CA LYS A 120 -2.49 34.08 3.90
C LYS A 120 -3.91 33.74 3.49
N MET A 121 -4.51 32.70 4.06
CA MET A 121 -5.93 32.38 3.90
C MET A 121 -6.85 33.37 4.62
N GLY A 122 -6.32 34.26 5.46
CA GLY A 122 -7.12 35.23 6.21
C GLY A 122 -7.82 34.63 7.44
N VAL A 123 -7.37 33.47 7.91
CA VAL A 123 -7.95 32.79 9.08
C VAL A 123 -7.63 33.60 10.35
N PRO A 124 -8.63 33.93 11.19
CA PRO A 124 -8.43 34.71 12.42
C PRO A 124 -7.73 33.89 13.51
N GLY A 125 -6.91 34.55 14.33
CA GLY A 125 -6.21 33.94 15.48
C GLY A 125 -4.81 34.51 15.64
N GLU A 126 -4.29 34.56 16.86
CA GLU A 126 -2.96 35.15 17.15
C GLU A 126 -1.85 34.16 16.80
N ASN A 127 -2.01 32.90 17.20
CA ASN A 127 -1.08 31.81 16.91
C ASN A 127 -1.68 30.76 15.96
N LEU A 128 -0.86 29.80 15.52
CA LEU A 128 -1.29 28.75 14.59
C LEU A 128 -2.41 27.89 15.19
N GLY A 129 -2.30 27.51 16.47
CA GLY A 129 -3.31 26.68 17.13
C GLY A 129 -4.68 27.36 17.17
N GLU A 130 -4.75 28.64 17.49
CA GLU A 130 -5.98 29.43 17.42
C GLU A 130 -6.54 29.51 16.00
N ARG A 131 -5.67 29.75 15.00
CA ARG A 131 -6.09 29.75 13.60
C ARG A 131 -6.70 28.41 13.22
N LEU A 132 -6.01 27.29 13.45
CA LEU A 132 -6.52 25.94 13.16
C LEU A 132 -7.82 25.63 13.91
N ASN A 133 -8.02 26.18 15.12
CA ASN A 133 -9.26 25.98 15.89
C ASN A 133 -10.45 26.76 15.32
N SER A 134 -10.18 27.89 14.67
CA SER A 134 -11.23 28.75 14.10
C SER A 134 -11.73 28.29 12.72
N ILE A 135 -11.04 27.34 12.09
CA ILE A 135 -11.35 26.86 10.74
C ILE A 135 -12.51 25.85 10.79
N GLU A 136 -13.52 26.08 9.95
CA GLU A 136 -14.59 25.10 9.74
C GLU A 136 -14.08 23.91 8.92
N ARG A 137 -14.48 22.69 9.33
CA ARG A 137 -14.04 21.43 8.67
C ARG A 137 -14.43 21.33 7.20
N SER A 138 -15.45 22.08 6.76
CA SER A 138 -15.87 22.14 5.35
C SER A 138 -14.87 22.86 4.46
N ASP A 139 -14.05 23.75 5.03
CA ASP A 139 -13.16 24.65 4.28
C ASP A 139 -11.70 24.17 4.29
N PHE A 140 -11.40 23.13 5.08
CA PHE A 140 -10.06 22.54 5.22
C PHE A 140 -10.21 21.05 5.56
N PHE A 141 -10.24 20.22 4.53
CA PHE A 141 -10.50 18.79 4.64
C PHE A 141 -9.38 18.04 5.38
N THR A 142 -8.13 18.51 5.26
CA THR A 142 -6.97 17.93 5.95
C THR A 142 -6.66 18.59 7.30
N LEU A 143 -7.61 19.31 7.90
CA LEU A 143 -7.44 20.04 9.17
C LEU A 143 -6.93 19.15 10.32
N ASP A 144 -7.41 17.91 10.43
CA ASP A 144 -6.94 16.98 11.48
C ASP A 144 -5.46 16.60 11.29
N LEU A 145 -5.00 16.50 10.03
CA LEU A 145 -3.60 16.21 9.71
C LEU A 145 -2.70 17.40 10.09
N ALA A 146 -3.18 18.62 9.82
CA ALA A 146 -2.51 19.86 10.23
C ALA A 146 -2.36 19.93 11.76
N TRP A 147 -3.43 19.61 12.49
CA TRP A 147 -3.42 19.53 13.96
C TRP A 147 -2.44 18.48 14.49
N GLU A 148 -2.40 17.30 13.87
CA GLU A 148 -1.47 16.25 14.28
C GLU A 148 -0.01 16.68 14.09
N GLY A 149 0.33 17.21 12.92
CA GLY A 149 1.67 17.75 12.66
C GLY A 149 2.05 18.86 13.64
N HIS A 150 1.14 19.80 13.89
CA HIS A 150 1.35 20.90 14.83
C HIS A 150 1.60 20.41 16.26
N LYS A 151 0.86 19.40 16.73
CA LYS A 151 1.08 18.80 18.05
C LYS A 151 2.47 18.19 18.18
N VAL A 152 2.95 17.48 17.16
CA VAL A 152 4.31 16.92 17.18
C VAL A 152 5.36 18.02 17.17
N ARG A 153 5.17 19.09 16.41
CA ARG A 153 6.05 20.26 16.48
C ARG A 153 6.09 20.85 17.90
N ASN A 154 4.94 21.00 18.55
CA ASN A 154 4.89 21.52 19.91
C ASN A 154 5.59 20.60 20.91
N GLN A 155 5.47 19.28 20.73
CA GLN A 155 6.20 18.32 21.54
C GLN A 155 7.72 18.46 21.35
N ILE A 156 8.20 18.62 20.11
CA ILE A 156 9.62 18.90 19.81
C ILE A 156 10.08 20.19 20.51
N ALA A 157 9.26 21.24 20.54
CA ALA A 157 9.62 22.49 21.19
C ALA A 157 9.73 22.36 22.73
N HIS A 158 8.89 21.53 23.36
CA HIS A 158 8.92 21.31 24.80
C HIS A 158 10.02 20.33 25.24
N GLU A 159 10.23 19.26 24.49
CA GLU A 159 11.19 18.20 24.84
C GLU A 159 12.59 18.42 24.24
N GLY A 160 12.70 19.18 23.15
CA GLY A 160 13.97 19.51 22.51
C GLY A 160 14.80 18.27 22.16
N SER A 161 16.04 18.22 22.66
CA SER A 161 16.98 17.12 22.40
C SER A 161 16.58 15.79 23.04
N THR A 162 15.64 15.76 23.99
CA THR A 162 15.17 14.50 24.59
C THR A 162 14.08 13.83 23.78
N PHE A 163 13.53 14.51 22.76
CA PHE A 163 12.51 13.94 21.89
C PHE A 163 13.11 12.91 20.93
N ASN A 164 12.85 11.63 21.21
CA ASN A 164 13.32 10.51 20.40
C ASN A 164 12.51 10.36 19.11
N LEU A 165 12.91 11.09 18.07
CA LEU A 165 12.31 11.02 16.75
C LEU A 165 13.03 10.02 15.84
N THR A 166 12.33 8.98 15.41
CA THR A 166 12.86 8.07 14.38
C THR A 166 12.67 8.66 12.99
N ARG A 167 13.54 8.31 12.03
CA ARG A 167 13.38 8.74 10.62
C ARG A 167 12.02 8.36 10.03
N ARG A 168 11.52 7.17 10.39
CA ARG A 168 10.21 6.68 9.94
C ARG A 168 9.09 7.58 10.44
N GLU A 169 9.15 7.95 11.71
CA GLU A 169 8.16 8.85 12.31
C GLU A 169 8.27 10.25 11.74
N ALA A 170 9.49 10.79 11.59
CA ALA A 170 9.71 12.07 10.94
C ALA A 170 9.10 12.12 9.54
N LYS A 171 9.34 11.07 8.74
CA LYS A 171 8.75 10.96 7.40
C LYS A 171 7.23 10.94 7.46
N ARG A 172 6.64 10.16 8.37
CA ARG A 172 5.19 10.09 8.56
C ARG A 172 4.61 11.47 8.84
N ILE A 173 5.21 12.24 9.74
CA ILE A 173 4.77 13.59 10.09
C ILE A 173 4.92 14.56 8.92
N ILE A 174 6.03 14.53 8.19
CA ILE A 174 6.20 15.35 6.99
C ILE A 174 5.19 14.97 5.90
N ASP A 175 4.82 13.70 5.79
CA ASP A 175 3.78 13.27 4.86
C ASP A 175 2.40 13.87 5.21
N LEU A 176 2.09 14.08 6.51
CA LEU A 176 0.87 14.80 6.94
C LEU A 176 0.86 16.24 6.42
N PHE A 177 1.95 16.98 6.65
CA PHE A 177 2.10 18.35 6.14
C PHE A 177 2.04 18.41 4.61
N ARG A 178 2.59 17.40 3.93
CA ARG A 178 2.55 17.32 2.46
C ARG A 178 1.11 17.26 1.95
N GLU A 179 0.27 16.42 2.55
CA GLU A 179 -1.15 16.32 2.13
C GLU A 179 -1.90 17.62 2.41
N VAL A 180 -1.61 18.28 3.53
CA VAL A 180 -2.15 19.61 3.83
C VAL A 180 -1.75 20.64 2.76
N PHE A 181 -0.47 20.73 2.40
CA PHE A 181 -0.02 21.72 1.43
C PHE A 181 -0.50 21.46 0.00
N LYS A 182 -0.72 20.19 -0.36
CA LYS A 182 -1.34 19.84 -1.64
C LYS A 182 -2.77 20.33 -1.74
N GLU A 183 -3.56 20.23 -0.68
CA GLU A 183 -4.95 20.71 -0.67
C GLU A 183 -5.03 22.20 -1.06
N PHE A 184 -4.08 23.02 -0.58
CA PHE A 184 -4.04 24.46 -0.87
C PHE A 184 -3.11 24.86 -2.02
N ASN A 185 -2.63 23.89 -2.83
CA ASN A 185 -1.72 24.12 -3.95
C ASN A 185 -0.42 24.89 -3.57
N TYR A 186 0.09 24.67 -2.35
CA TYR A 186 1.37 25.24 -1.89
C TYR A 186 2.58 24.48 -2.45
N ILE A 187 2.38 23.23 -2.88
CA ILE A 187 3.40 22.31 -3.41
C ILE A 187 2.84 21.43 -4.52
#